data_AF-A0A4P7R090-F1
#
_entry.id   AF-A0A4P7R090-F1
#
_cell.length_a   1.000
_cell.length_b   1.000
_cell.length_c   1.000
_cell.angle_alpha   90.00
_cell.angle_beta   90.00
_cell.angle_gamma   90.00
#
_symmetry.space_group_name_H-M   'P 1'
#
loop_
_entity.id
_entity.type
_entity.pdbx_description
1 polymer ?
#
loop_
_entity_poly.entity_id
_entity_poly.type
_entity_poly.pdbx_seq_one_letter_code
_entity_poly.pdbx_strand_id
1 'polypeptide(L)'
;MIVDDEDRFGSAQLRKRIRAICGNLDIGNGTPVADALWSALNLDFRIGGRMDGAAVLNALTDDEIDNLACEMMRIYGERDSECTLPLGTIMASDQVGDVRFGHERWLLDAGRPGLHAMADIRRDAHGPNFELLRSHITRLTSNLPCDRLGLPSPVFIVDTNERHLLHFRPCIEAGGVVLQRWTNCTDAPRFAAASPTQILEFAESIVADMQALWDRREAIAARAEAVRAIAEAVAAEHGVEVLLVAVDLSQQRDSARVDMEVHYLAIDEAMRVGPVLGFFPGEDDYTAEFHQVPTGVSHRSGELAKLHQLGADGRIDDMAAAVAAAAPGGAKAVFAKLVIDYQASFEMSTSNTPMFVTLYWRDGTIKADISMAGKLEWYGTRLEIFGHFLPETASESLPGRTVDSVALLPFPCACRIERVRDLVGGTRLDLAIGTRLINLTTGRIWDEPASDR
;
A
#
# COMPACT_ATOMS: atom_id res chain seq x y z
N MET A 1 -2.38 18.20 -14.69
CA MET A 1 -1.39 19.26 -14.46
C MET A 1 -1.15 19.29 -12.96
N ILE A 2 -0.21 18.47 -12.50
CA ILE A 2 0.16 18.37 -11.08
C ILE A 2 1.05 19.57 -10.83
N VAL A 3 0.62 20.46 -9.95
CA VAL A 3 1.46 21.57 -9.49
C VAL A 3 2.47 20.95 -8.55
N ASP A 4 3.76 21.09 -8.87
CA ASP A 4 4.89 20.78 -7.98
C ASP A 4 4.67 21.54 -6.65
N ASP A 5 4.29 20.80 -5.60
CA ASP A 5 4.21 21.31 -4.22
C ASP A 5 5.58 21.17 -3.50
N GLU A 6 6.65 20.86 -4.26
CA GLU A 6 8.02 20.59 -3.77
C GLU A 6 8.85 21.85 -3.41
N ASP A 7 8.31 23.06 -3.58
CA ASP A 7 9.06 24.31 -3.34
C ASP A 7 8.37 25.26 -2.36
N ARG A 8 7.81 24.74 -1.26
CA ARG A 8 7.17 25.56 -0.21
C ARG A 8 8.13 26.53 0.50
N PHE A 9 9.43 26.23 0.54
CA PHE A 9 10.48 27.09 1.10
C PHE A 9 11.08 28.08 0.06
N GLY A 10 11.08 27.74 -1.24
CA GLY A 10 11.41 28.66 -2.33
C GLY A 10 12.86 29.14 -2.42
N SER A 11 13.81 28.59 -1.66
CA SER A 11 15.23 29.01 -1.73
C SER A 11 16.02 28.23 -2.77
N ALA A 12 15.90 28.68 -4.03
CA ALA A 12 16.72 28.16 -5.13
C ALA A 12 18.24 28.24 -4.84
N GLN A 13 18.66 29.21 -4.03
CA GLN A 13 20.06 29.37 -3.63
C GLN A 13 20.54 28.25 -2.69
N LEU A 14 19.76 27.89 -1.66
CA LEU A 14 20.11 26.79 -0.77
C LEU A 14 20.12 25.45 -1.51
N ARG A 15 19.12 25.19 -2.36
CA ARG A 15 19.08 23.97 -3.19
C ARG A 15 20.32 23.84 -4.07
N LYS A 16 20.77 24.95 -4.67
CA LYS A 16 22.00 24.98 -5.48
C LYS A 16 23.26 24.72 -4.63
N ARG A 17 23.34 25.28 -3.42
CA ARG A 17 24.45 25.04 -2.48
C ARG A 17 24.51 23.58 -2.05
N ILE A 18 23.39 22.99 -1.66
CA ILE A 18 23.29 21.57 -1.30
C ILE A 18 23.79 20.67 -2.43
N ARG A 19 23.32 20.90 -3.66
CA ARG A 19 23.81 20.13 -4.83
C ARG A 19 25.31 20.30 -5.09
N ALA A 20 25.86 21.48 -4.85
CA ALA A 20 27.30 21.72 -5.02
C ALA A 20 28.15 20.99 -3.98
N ILE A 21 27.67 20.90 -2.73
CA ILE A 21 28.37 20.26 -1.61
C ILE A 21 28.23 18.74 -1.69
N CYS A 22 27.01 18.23 -1.80
CA CYS A 22 26.77 16.78 -1.85
C CYS A 22 27.23 16.14 -3.18
N GLY A 23 27.41 16.94 -4.23
CA GLY A 23 27.88 16.45 -5.53
C GLY A 23 27.03 15.30 -6.09
N ASN A 24 27.69 14.19 -6.41
CA ASN A 24 27.06 12.97 -6.95
C ASN A 24 26.92 11.87 -5.89
N LEU A 25 26.93 12.21 -4.59
CA LEU A 25 26.72 11.23 -3.54
C LEU A 25 25.31 10.62 -3.65
N ASP A 26 25.23 9.32 -3.39
CA ASP A 26 24.01 8.52 -3.46
C ASP A 26 23.69 7.96 -2.07
N ILE A 27 22.42 7.94 -1.69
CA ILE A 27 22.01 7.39 -0.38
C ILE A 27 22.18 5.86 -0.31
N GLY A 28 22.35 5.19 -1.46
CA GLY A 28 22.54 3.76 -1.56
C GLY A 28 21.38 3.06 -2.27
N ASN A 29 20.38 3.78 -2.78
CA ASN A 29 19.28 3.23 -3.58
C ASN A 29 19.10 3.90 -4.95
N GLY A 30 20.06 4.71 -5.40
CA GLY A 30 19.96 5.49 -6.63
C GLY A 30 19.38 6.89 -6.45
N THR A 31 18.99 7.26 -5.22
CA THR A 31 18.56 8.61 -4.89
C THR A 31 19.76 9.51 -4.54
N PRO A 32 19.97 10.63 -5.25
CA PRO A 32 20.99 11.60 -4.91
C PRO A 32 20.78 12.16 -3.50
N VAL A 33 21.84 12.19 -2.70
CA VAL A 33 21.83 12.73 -1.32
C VAL A 33 21.30 14.17 -1.29
N ALA A 34 21.64 14.96 -2.31
CA ALA A 34 21.20 16.34 -2.42
C ALA A 34 19.67 16.49 -2.49
N ASP A 35 18.98 15.62 -3.25
CA ASP A 35 17.52 15.72 -3.42
C ASP A 35 16.78 15.16 -2.19
N ALA A 36 17.32 14.11 -1.57
CA ALA A 36 16.80 13.62 -0.30
C ALA A 36 17.00 14.64 0.82
N LEU A 37 18.18 15.26 0.95
CA LEU A 37 18.45 16.32 1.93
C LEU A 37 17.56 17.54 1.71
N TRP A 38 17.39 17.95 0.46
CA TRP A 38 16.44 19.02 0.12
C TRP A 38 15.02 18.69 0.58
N SER A 39 14.56 17.46 0.32
CA SER A 39 13.24 17.00 0.76
C SER A 39 13.12 16.98 2.28
N ALA A 40 14.14 16.49 3.00
CA ALA A 40 14.17 16.45 4.45
C ALA A 40 14.12 17.86 5.07
N LEU A 41 14.85 18.84 4.50
CA LEU A 41 14.82 20.23 4.97
C LEU A 41 13.48 20.92 4.68
N ASN A 42 12.84 20.62 3.56
CA ASN A 42 11.47 21.07 3.29
C ASN A 42 10.47 20.49 4.28
N LEU A 43 10.63 19.22 4.65
CA LEU A 43 9.83 18.57 5.69
C LEU A 43 10.08 19.19 7.06
N ASP A 44 11.33 19.46 7.41
CA ASP A 44 11.72 20.14 8.64
C ASP A 44 11.13 21.56 8.71
N PHE A 45 11.14 22.29 7.60
CA PHE A 45 10.50 23.61 7.50
C PHE A 45 8.99 23.53 7.71
N ARG A 46 8.34 22.53 7.10
CA ARG A 46 6.90 22.31 7.20
C ARG A 46 6.48 21.87 8.61
N ILE A 47 7.22 20.96 9.24
CA ILE A 47 6.89 20.34 10.52
C ILE A 47 7.36 21.19 11.70
N GLY A 48 8.57 21.74 11.62
CA GLY A 48 9.20 22.50 12.70
C GLY A 48 8.49 23.81 13.04
N GLY A 49 7.71 24.38 12.12
CA GLY A 49 6.80 25.51 12.41
C GLY A 49 7.47 26.79 12.91
N ARG A 50 8.79 26.91 12.77
CA ARG A 50 9.59 28.04 13.25
C ARG A 50 9.39 29.26 12.36
N MET A 51 8.98 30.39 12.95
CA MET A 51 8.80 31.66 12.19
C MET A 51 10.10 32.17 11.56
N ASP A 52 11.25 31.86 12.17
CA ASP A 52 12.59 32.19 11.67
C ASP A 52 13.21 31.06 10.82
N GLY A 53 12.47 29.98 10.56
CA GLY A 53 13.02 28.76 9.96
C GLY A 53 13.70 28.99 8.62
N ALA A 54 13.17 29.90 7.81
CA ALA A 54 13.76 30.24 6.53
C ALA A 54 15.14 30.93 6.66
N ALA A 55 15.32 31.76 7.69
CA ALA A 55 16.59 32.40 7.96
C ALA A 55 17.61 31.39 8.48
N VAL A 56 17.18 30.48 9.36
CA VAL A 56 18.03 29.40 9.90
C VAL A 56 18.54 28.49 8.78
N LEU A 57 17.65 28.00 7.90
CA LEU A 57 18.04 27.11 6.80
C LEU A 57 18.97 27.80 5.79
N ASN A 58 18.76 29.07 5.48
CA ASN A 58 19.66 29.81 4.57
C ASN A 58 21.01 30.15 5.21
N ALA A 59 21.09 30.19 6.55
CA ALA A 59 22.31 30.48 7.30
C ALA A 59 23.20 29.24 7.51
N LEU A 60 22.75 28.04 7.14
CA LEU A 60 23.56 26.82 7.20
C LEU A 60 24.89 27.02 6.46
N THR A 61 25.97 26.68 7.15
CA THR A 61 27.33 26.64 6.62
C THR A 61 27.52 25.42 5.72
N ASP A 62 28.55 25.45 4.88
CA ASP A 62 28.83 24.32 3.98
C ASP A 62 29.20 23.06 4.78
N ASP A 63 29.93 23.20 5.89
CA ASP A 63 30.26 22.09 6.80
C ASP A 63 29.02 21.51 7.49
N GLU A 64 28.03 22.34 7.88
CA GLU A 64 26.77 21.85 8.44
C GLU A 64 25.95 21.07 7.41
N ILE A 65 25.94 21.52 6.14
CA ILE A 65 25.27 20.81 5.05
C ILE A 65 25.94 19.45 4.79
N ASP A 66 27.27 19.41 4.76
CA ASP A 66 28.03 18.16 4.56
C ASP A 66 27.81 17.16 5.70
N ASN A 67 27.84 17.64 6.96
CA ASN A 67 27.54 16.80 8.12
C ASN A 67 26.11 16.27 8.10
N LEU A 68 25.11 17.10 7.74
CA LEU A 68 23.72 16.65 7.59
C LEU A 68 23.58 15.59 6.48
N ALA A 69 24.27 15.77 5.36
CA ALA A 69 24.28 14.80 4.27
C ALA A 69 24.85 13.44 4.74
N CYS A 70 25.92 13.45 5.53
CA CYS A 70 26.52 12.25 6.12
C CYS A 70 25.58 11.55 7.12
N GLU A 71 24.97 12.31 8.03
CA GLU A 71 24.00 11.77 8.99
C GLU A 71 22.76 11.19 8.27
N MET A 72 22.29 11.82 7.20
CA MET A 72 21.21 11.27 6.40
C MET A 72 21.57 9.93 5.78
N MET A 73 22.72 9.83 5.10
CA MET A 73 23.17 8.55 4.54
C MET A 73 23.23 7.44 5.60
N ARG A 74 23.74 7.76 6.79
CA ARG A 74 23.75 6.84 7.93
C ARG A 74 22.33 6.40 8.31
N ILE A 75 21.40 7.34 8.45
CA ILE A 75 20.03 7.05 8.89
C ILE A 75 19.27 6.15 7.92
N TYR A 76 19.39 6.38 6.61
CA TYR A 76 18.73 5.52 5.63
C TYR A 76 19.37 4.13 5.53
N GLY A 77 20.65 4.01 5.86
CA GLY A 77 21.39 2.75 5.83
C GLY A 77 21.26 1.90 7.10
N GLU A 78 20.87 2.50 8.23
CA GLU A 78 20.85 1.85 9.55
C GLU A 78 19.44 1.81 10.15
N ARG A 79 19.07 0.66 10.74
CA ARG A 79 17.85 0.54 11.55
C ARG A 79 18.02 1.23 12.90
N ASP A 80 16.91 1.70 13.46
CA ASP A 80 16.83 2.30 14.80
C ASP A 80 17.78 3.50 14.99
N SER A 81 17.96 4.29 13.93
CA SER A 81 18.86 5.45 13.89
C SER A 81 18.06 6.75 13.84
N GLU A 82 18.57 7.81 14.47
CA GLU A 82 17.91 9.13 14.44
C GLU A 82 18.91 10.28 14.33
N CYS A 83 18.44 11.42 13.80
CA CYS A 83 19.09 12.73 13.92
C CYS A 83 18.06 13.84 14.09
N THR A 84 18.53 14.97 14.62
CA THR A 84 17.75 16.20 14.72
C THR A 84 18.12 17.11 13.55
N LEU A 85 17.13 17.53 12.78
CA LEU A 85 17.29 18.50 11.69
C LEU A 85 17.38 19.94 12.21
N PRO A 86 17.86 20.90 11.40
CA PRO A 86 18.19 22.26 11.84
C PRO A 86 17.06 23.04 12.55
N LEU A 87 15.80 22.74 12.24
CA LEU A 87 14.64 23.38 12.87
C LEU A 87 14.08 22.58 14.05
N GLY A 88 14.70 21.46 14.40
CA GLY A 88 14.39 20.64 15.57
C GLY A 88 13.53 19.41 15.27
N THR A 89 13.17 19.14 14.02
CA THR A 89 12.43 17.92 13.68
C THR A 89 13.33 16.71 13.81
N ILE A 90 12.87 15.66 14.49
CA ILE A 90 13.57 14.38 14.58
C ILE A 90 13.24 13.55 13.34
N MET A 91 14.28 13.15 12.61
CA MET A 91 14.22 12.16 11.55
C MET A 91 14.75 10.84 12.10
N ALA A 92 13.93 9.80 12.10
CA ALA A 92 14.28 8.48 12.65
C ALA A 92 14.00 7.37 11.65
N SER A 93 14.85 6.36 11.55
CA SER A 93 14.66 5.17 10.70
C SER A 93 14.21 3.99 11.54
N ASP A 94 13.02 3.45 11.22
CA ASP A 94 12.54 2.19 11.82
C ASP A 94 13.07 0.99 11.01
N GLN A 95 13.15 1.13 9.67
CA GLN A 95 13.85 0.18 8.80
C GLN A 95 14.62 0.88 7.68
N VAL A 96 15.59 0.15 7.12
CA VAL A 96 16.41 0.60 5.98
C VAL A 96 15.51 1.07 4.83
N GLY A 97 15.76 2.28 4.34
CA GLY A 97 15.02 2.91 3.24
C GLY A 97 13.74 3.65 3.64
N ASP A 98 13.31 3.58 4.90
CA ASP A 98 12.23 4.41 5.42
C ASP A 98 12.68 5.32 6.56
N VAL A 99 12.08 6.51 6.61
CA VAL A 99 12.28 7.43 7.71
C VAL A 99 10.94 7.97 8.20
N ARG A 100 10.93 8.27 9.48
CA ARG A 100 9.84 8.86 10.22
C ARG A 100 10.21 10.28 10.59
N PHE A 101 9.34 11.21 10.24
CA PHE A 101 9.36 12.60 10.73
C PHE A 101 8.18 12.78 11.68
N GLY A 102 8.45 12.79 12.99
CA GLY A 102 7.37 12.72 13.98
C GLY A 102 6.64 11.38 13.90
N HIS A 103 5.49 11.31 13.23
CA HIS A 103 4.83 10.02 12.96
C HIS A 103 4.48 9.84 11.48
N GLU A 104 4.97 10.72 10.61
CA GLU A 104 4.80 10.57 9.17
C GLU A 104 5.89 9.64 8.66
N ARG A 105 5.52 8.61 7.89
CA ARG A 105 6.48 7.75 7.20
C ARG A 105 6.74 8.25 5.79
N TRP A 106 8.01 8.45 5.50
CA TRP A 106 8.53 8.92 4.23
C TRP A 106 9.54 7.89 3.71
N LEU A 107 9.53 7.71 2.40
CA LEU A 107 10.34 6.72 1.71
C LEU A 107 11.15 7.39 0.63
N LEU A 108 12.34 6.85 0.38
CA LEU A 108 13.07 7.14 -0.84
C LEU A 108 12.39 6.41 -2.00
N ASP A 109 12.39 7.02 -3.17
CA ASP A 109 11.91 6.39 -4.40
C ASP A 109 13.00 6.44 -5.45
N ALA A 110 13.61 5.29 -5.76
CA ALA A 110 14.69 5.20 -6.74
C ALA A 110 14.29 5.75 -8.13
N GLY A 111 12.99 5.77 -8.46
CA GLY A 111 12.46 6.34 -9.70
C GLY A 111 12.10 7.82 -9.62
N ARG A 112 11.99 8.41 -8.41
CA ARG A 112 11.64 9.81 -8.16
C ARG A 112 12.58 10.39 -7.09
N PRO A 113 13.63 11.14 -7.47
CA PRO A 113 14.61 11.67 -6.52
C PRO A 113 13.96 12.45 -5.37
N GLY A 114 14.37 12.16 -4.12
CA GLY A 114 13.86 12.83 -2.92
C GLY A 114 13.08 11.90 -1.99
N LEU A 115 12.36 12.52 -1.05
CA LEU A 115 11.50 11.82 -0.10
C LEU A 115 10.05 12.00 -0.47
N HIS A 116 9.31 10.89 -0.41
CA HIS A 116 7.89 10.86 -0.73
C HIS A 116 7.12 10.23 0.42
N ALA A 117 5.93 10.75 0.72
CA ALA A 117 5.09 10.17 1.75
C ALA A 117 4.74 8.73 1.35
N MET A 118 4.77 7.82 2.33
CA MET A 118 4.47 6.40 2.08
C MET A 118 3.08 6.19 1.43
N ALA A 119 2.14 7.09 1.68
CA ALA A 119 0.81 7.08 1.08
C ALA A 119 0.80 7.37 -0.44
N ASP A 120 1.80 8.09 -0.94
CA ASP A 120 1.96 8.51 -2.34
C ASP A 120 2.90 7.60 -3.14
N ILE A 121 3.53 6.64 -2.47
CA ILE A 121 4.31 5.61 -3.14
C ILE A 121 3.36 4.60 -3.77
N ARG A 122 3.63 4.32 -5.05
CA ARG A 122 2.94 3.25 -5.79
C ARG A 122 3.18 1.92 -5.08
N ARG A 123 2.08 1.20 -4.87
CA ARG A 123 2.07 -0.10 -4.21
C ARG A 123 2.19 -1.23 -5.23
N ASP A 124 3.12 -1.14 -6.17
CA ASP A 124 3.43 -2.25 -7.10
C ASP A 124 4.93 -2.26 -7.40
N ALA A 125 5.47 -3.40 -7.88
CA ALA A 125 6.87 -3.47 -8.27
C ALA A 125 7.08 -2.71 -9.59
N HIS A 126 7.77 -1.58 -9.55
CA HIS A 126 7.96 -0.70 -10.70
C HIS A 126 9.30 0.04 -10.66
N GLY A 127 9.57 0.80 -11.73
CA GLY A 127 10.70 1.73 -11.78
C GLY A 127 12.08 1.05 -11.85
N PRO A 128 13.15 1.80 -11.52
CA PRO A 128 14.53 1.32 -11.64
C PRO A 128 14.81 0.05 -10.83
N ASN A 129 14.24 -0.08 -9.63
CA ASN A 129 14.42 -1.27 -8.79
C ASN A 129 13.82 -2.53 -9.43
N PHE A 130 12.71 -2.41 -10.15
CA PHE A 130 12.15 -3.55 -10.88
C PHE A 130 13.01 -3.95 -12.09
N GLU A 131 13.55 -2.99 -12.83
CA GLU A 131 14.48 -3.27 -13.92
C GLU A 131 15.80 -3.87 -13.40
N LEU A 132 16.30 -3.38 -12.26
CA LEU A 132 17.48 -3.94 -11.59
C LEU A 132 17.23 -5.38 -11.13
N LEU A 133 16.06 -5.66 -10.53
CA LEU A 133 15.63 -7.01 -10.15
C LEU A 133 15.68 -7.95 -11.35
N ARG A 134 15.07 -7.55 -12.47
CA ARG A 134 15.07 -8.34 -13.70
C ARG A 134 16.46 -8.56 -14.26
N SER A 135 17.32 -7.54 -14.23
CA SER A 135 18.72 -7.65 -14.64
C SER A 135 19.49 -8.66 -13.79
N HIS A 136 19.31 -8.62 -12.47
CA HIS A 136 19.92 -9.59 -11.55
C HIS A 136 19.42 -11.01 -11.79
N ILE A 137 18.11 -11.21 -11.97
CA ILE A 137 17.55 -12.52 -12.32
C ILE A 137 18.19 -13.05 -13.60
N THR A 138 18.18 -12.27 -14.70
CA THR A 138 18.81 -12.69 -15.97
C THR A 138 20.28 -13.07 -15.81
N ARG A 139 21.05 -12.30 -15.03
CA ARG A 139 22.46 -12.59 -14.78
C ARG A 139 22.63 -13.90 -13.99
N LEU A 140 21.82 -14.11 -12.96
CA LEU A 140 21.90 -15.26 -12.06
C LEU A 140 21.37 -16.55 -12.70
N THR A 141 20.41 -16.45 -13.62
CA THR A 141 19.87 -17.59 -14.37
C THR A 141 20.65 -17.91 -15.64
N SER A 142 21.61 -17.06 -16.02
CA SER A 142 22.50 -17.28 -17.16
C SER A 142 23.14 -18.68 -17.08
N ASN A 143 22.74 -19.57 -18.01
CA ASN A 143 23.17 -20.97 -18.11
C ASN A 143 22.54 -21.96 -17.12
N LEU A 144 21.52 -21.55 -16.37
CA LEU A 144 20.70 -22.45 -15.58
C LEU A 144 19.48 -22.91 -16.40
N PRO A 145 19.04 -24.17 -16.26
CA PRO A 145 17.82 -24.63 -16.93
C PRO A 145 16.56 -23.80 -16.61
N CYS A 146 16.50 -23.25 -15.38
CA CYS A 146 15.38 -22.43 -14.92
C CYS A 146 15.27 -21.05 -15.62
N ASP A 147 16.27 -20.63 -16.41
CA ASP A 147 16.21 -19.43 -17.26
C ASP A 147 15.00 -19.45 -18.22
N ARG A 148 14.54 -20.65 -18.58
CA ARG A 148 13.38 -20.86 -19.46
C ARG A 148 12.05 -20.35 -18.86
N LEU A 149 11.99 -20.12 -17.55
CA LEU A 149 10.85 -19.47 -16.90
C LEU A 149 10.73 -17.98 -17.27
N GLY A 150 11.82 -17.38 -17.77
CA GLY A 150 11.86 -15.98 -18.17
C GLY A 150 11.90 -15.03 -16.98
N LEU A 151 11.29 -13.86 -17.15
CA LEU A 151 11.31 -12.78 -16.15
C LEU A 151 9.91 -12.55 -15.57
N PRO A 152 9.84 -12.17 -14.28
CA PRO A 152 8.57 -11.83 -13.66
C PRO A 152 8.00 -10.53 -14.21
N SER A 153 6.69 -10.35 -14.06
CA SER A 153 5.95 -9.11 -14.29
C SER A 153 5.10 -8.78 -13.07
N PRO A 154 4.93 -7.49 -12.70
CA PRO A 154 4.03 -7.12 -11.63
C PRO A 154 2.59 -7.41 -12.06
N VAL A 155 1.83 -7.99 -11.15
CA VAL A 155 0.38 -8.18 -11.31
C VAL A 155 -0.34 -7.61 -10.11
N PHE A 156 -1.55 -7.10 -10.37
CA PHE A 156 -2.35 -6.47 -9.35
C PHE A 156 -3.54 -7.36 -9.01
N ILE A 157 -3.57 -7.83 -7.77
CA ILE A 157 -4.65 -8.65 -7.23
C ILE A 157 -5.02 -8.07 -5.88
N VAL A 158 -6.31 -7.78 -5.68
CA VAL A 158 -6.79 -7.03 -4.51
C VAL A 158 -7.62 -7.90 -3.57
N ASP A 159 -7.77 -9.18 -3.88
CA ASP A 159 -8.51 -10.13 -3.06
C ASP A 159 -7.85 -10.39 -1.70
N THR A 160 -6.57 -10.03 -1.54
CA THR A 160 -5.89 -9.94 -0.25
C THR A 160 -5.47 -8.50 0.04
N ASN A 161 -5.25 -8.17 1.32
CA ASN A 161 -4.71 -6.86 1.71
C ASN A 161 -3.33 -6.59 1.07
N GLU A 162 -2.67 -7.63 0.54
CA GLU A 162 -1.33 -7.60 -0.02
C GLU A 162 -1.40 -7.34 -1.54
N ARG A 163 -0.96 -6.15 -1.96
CA ARG A 163 -1.02 -5.70 -3.36
C ARG A 163 0.32 -5.83 -4.09
N HIS A 164 1.03 -6.96 -3.96
CA HIS A 164 2.47 -7.02 -4.30
C HIS A 164 2.93 -8.35 -4.87
N LEU A 165 2.49 -8.64 -6.09
CA LEU A 165 2.65 -9.94 -6.68
C LEU A 165 3.46 -9.87 -7.96
N LEU A 166 4.49 -10.70 -8.04
CA LEU A 166 5.26 -10.95 -9.24
C LEU A 166 4.84 -12.29 -9.83
N HIS A 167 4.43 -12.28 -11.10
CA HIS A 167 4.12 -13.50 -11.85
C HIS A 167 5.14 -13.75 -12.94
N PHE A 168 5.62 -14.97 -13.01
CA PHE A 168 6.31 -15.47 -14.18
C PHE A 168 5.31 -15.90 -15.26
N ARG A 169 5.81 -16.17 -16.47
CA ARG A 169 4.98 -16.80 -17.49
C ARG A 169 4.63 -18.24 -17.08
N PRO A 170 3.48 -18.78 -17.53
CA PRO A 170 3.14 -20.19 -17.33
C PRO A 170 4.28 -21.12 -17.76
N CYS A 171 4.74 -21.97 -16.85
CA CYS A 171 5.77 -22.98 -17.12
C CYS A 171 5.13 -24.24 -17.67
N ILE A 172 5.25 -24.46 -18.98
CA ILE A 172 4.63 -25.62 -19.67
C ILE A 172 5.13 -26.94 -19.07
N GLU A 173 6.42 -27.04 -18.76
CA GLU A 173 7.00 -28.24 -18.16
C GLU A 173 6.52 -28.52 -16.72
N ALA A 174 5.94 -27.52 -16.05
CA ALA A 174 5.31 -27.64 -14.74
C ALA A 174 3.77 -27.66 -14.84
N GLY A 175 3.20 -28.12 -15.96
CA GLY A 175 1.75 -28.21 -16.16
C GLY A 175 1.08 -26.85 -16.41
N GLY A 176 1.84 -25.86 -16.87
CA GLY A 176 1.35 -24.50 -17.09
C GLY A 176 1.19 -23.69 -15.80
N VAL A 177 1.79 -24.11 -14.69
CA VAL A 177 1.78 -23.34 -13.43
C VAL A 177 2.57 -22.05 -13.57
N VAL A 178 2.08 -21.00 -12.92
CA VAL A 178 2.75 -19.71 -12.78
C VAL A 178 3.54 -19.70 -11.46
N LEU A 179 4.85 -19.47 -11.55
CA LEU A 179 5.62 -19.13 -10.35
C LEU A 179 5.19 -17.72 -9.91
N GLN A 180 4.76 -17.63 -8.67
CA GLN A 180 4.30 -16.41 -8.03
C GLN A 180 5.25 -16.04 -6.89
N ARG A 181 5.51 -14.74 -6.71
CA ARG A 181 6.29 -14.23 -5.60
C ARG A 181 5.71 -12.97 -5.01
N TRP A 182 5.46 -13.00 -3.71
CA TRP A 182 5.22 -11.79 -2.93
C TRP A 182 6.49 -10.96 -2.80
N THR A 183 6.41 -9.64 -2.93
CA THR A 183 7.55 -8.75 -2.65
C THR A 183 7.74 -8.46 -1.14
N ASN A 184 7.21 -9.35 -0.27
CA ASN A 184 7.07 -9.20 1.18
C ASN A 184 8.40 -9.11 1.95
N CYS A 185 9.57 -9.19 1.29
CA CYS A 185 10.84 -8.84 1.91
C CYS A 185 11.01 -7.32 2.13
N THR A 186 10.09 -6.48 1.66
CA THR A 186 10.24 -5.01 1.71
C THR A 186 9.03 -4.23 2.21
N ASP A 187 7.86 -4.79 2.51
CA ASP A 187 6.59 -4.02 2.52
C ASP A 187 6.45 -3.22 1.22
N ALA A 188 5.69 -3.71 0.27
CA ALA A 188 4.86 -2.87 -0.57
C ALA A 188 5.43 -1.51 -1.09
N PRO A 189 5.28 -0.36 -0.37
CA PRO A 189 5.97 0.88 -0.72
C PRO A 189 7.52 0.84 -0.70
N ARG A 190 8.16 0.09 0.19
CA ARG A 190 9.64 0.08 0.29
C ARG A 190 10.31 -0.71 -0.81
N PHE A 191 9.59 -1.40 -1.70
CA PHE A 191 10.22 -1.92 -2.92
C PHE A 191 10.87 -0.78 -3.73
N ALA A 192 10.23 0.40 -3.77
CA ALA A 192 10.79 1.60 -4.40
C ALA A 192 11.99 2.18 -3.63
N ALA A 193 12.07 1.93 -2.32
CA ALA A 193 13.13 2.41 -1.45
C ALA A 193 14.31 1.43 -1.31
N ALA A 194 14.13 0.17 -1.73
CA ALA A 194 15.12 -0.88 -1.55
C ALA A 194 16.47 -0.55 -2.19
N SER A 195 17.56 -0.89 -1.50
CA SER A 195 18.92 -0.74 -2.02
C SER A 195 19.23 -1.79 -3.09
N PRO A 196 20.24 -1.59 -3.95
CA PRO A 196 20.68 -2.58 -4.93
C PRO A 196 21.03 -3.92 -4.29
N THR A 197 21.60 -3.92 -3.08
CA THR A 197 21.91 -5.14 -2.33
C THR A 197 20.63 -5.89 -1.95
N GLN A 198 19.62 -5.20 -1.43
CA GLN A 198 18.33 -5.83 -1.10
C GLN A 198 17.63 -6.37 -2.36
N ILE A 199 17.73 -5.64 -3.48
CA ILE A 199 17.19 -6.11 -4.77
C ILE A 199 17.96 -7.34 -5.28
N LEU A 200 19.28 -7.41 -5.07
CA LEU A 200 20.09 -8.58 -5.39
C LEU A 200 19.71 -9.79 -4.52
N GLU A 201 19.61 -9.61 -3.20
CA GLU A 201 19.18 -10.67 -2.27
C GLU A 201 17.79 -11.19 -2.63
N PHE A 202 16.86 -10.29 -3.02
CA PHE A 202 15.56 -10.69 -3.49
C PHE A 202 15.63 -11.46 -4.81
N ALA A 203 16.46 -11.03 -5.75
CA ALA A 203 16.72 -11.75 -7.00
C ALA A 203 17.25 -13.17 -6.74
N GLU A 204 18.22 -13.31 -5.83
CA GLU A 204 18.79 -14.61 -5.45
C GLU A 204 17.72 -15.54 -4.84
N SER A 205 16.86 -15.00 -3.98
CA SER A 205 15.73 -15.74 -3.42
C SER A 205 14.75 -16.19 -4.51
N ILE A 206 14.40 -15.32 -5.46
CA ILE A 206 13.56 -15.67 -6.62
C ILE A 206 14.22 -16.76 -7.47
N VAL A 207 15.53 -16.67 -7.72
CA VAL A 207 16.25 -17.68 -8.51
C VAL A 207 16.27 -19.04 -7.81
N ALA A 208 16.39 -19.07 -6.48
CA ALA A 208 16.23 -20.30 -5.71
C ALA A 208 14.83 -20.91 -5.87
N ASP A 209 13.78 -20.09 -5.90
CA ASP A 209 12.40 -20.56 -6.18
C ASP A 209 12.26 -21.07 -7.62
N MET A 210 12.88 -20.38 -8.60
CA MET A 210 12.91 -20.80 -10.00
C MET A 210 13.60 -22.16 -10.17
N GLN A 211 14.72 -22.39 -9.48
CA GLN A 211 15.43 -23.67 -9.49
C GLN A 211 14.57 -24.77 -8.84
N ALA A 212 13.99 -24.50 -7.66
CA ALA A 212 13.11 -25.45 -6.98
C ALA A 212 11.90 -25.85 -7.84
N LEU A 213 11.27 -24.89 -8.52
CA LEU A 213 10.19 -25.17 -9.48
C LEU A 213 10.71 -26.03 -10.64
N TRP A 214 11.86 -25.69 -11.21
CA TRP A 214 12.41 -26.39 -12.36
C TRP A 214 12.78 -27.84 -12.04
N ASP A 215 13.41 -28.08 -10.90
CA ASP A 215 13.85 -29.41 -10.47
C ASP A 215 12.65 -30.32 -10.14
N ARG A 216 11.56 -29.73 -9.66
CA ARG A 216 10.35 -30.44 -9.23
C ARG A 216 9.20 -30.37 -10.24
N ARG A 217 9.45 -29.84 -11.44
CA ARG A 217 8.43 -29.48 -12.45
C ARG A 217 7.45 -30.61 -12.76
N GLU A 218 7.90 -31.86 -12.84
CA GLU A 218 7.03 -33.01 -13.15
C GLU A 218 6.05 -33.32 -12.00
N ALA A 219 6.51 -33.25 -10.75
CA ALA A 219 5.65 -33.42 -9.58
C ALA A 219 4.67 -32.26 -9.42
N ILE A 220 5.14 -31.03 -9.66
CA ILE A 220 4.30 -29.82 -9.67
C ILE A 220 3.26 -29.93 -10.79
N ALA A 221 3.62 -30.41 -11.98
CA ALA A 221 2.71 -30.57 -13.11
C ALA A 221 1.55 -31.54 -12.77
N ALA A 222 1.86 -32.70 -12.19
CA ALA A 222 0.84 -33.67 -11.78
C ALA A 222 -0.13 -33.08 -10.75
N ARG A 223 0.38 -32.30 -9.78
CA ARG A 223 -0.47 -31.61 -8.81
C ARG A 223 -1.28 -30.49 -9.45
N ALA A 224 -0.67 -29.70 -10.33
CA ALA A 224 -1.31 -28.59 -11.03
C ALA A 224 -2.47 -29.06 -11.90
N GLU A 225 -2.31 -30.18 -12.61
CA GLU A 225 -3.37 -30.80 -13.40
C GLU A 225 -4.56 -31.21 -12.54
N ALA A 226 -4.31 -31.86 -11.40
CA ALA A 226 -5.35 -32.28 -10.47
C ALA A 226 -6.07 -31.07 -9.83
N VAL A 227 -5.32 -30.05 -9.38
CA VAL A 227 -5.88 -28.81 -8.84
C VAL A 227 -6.71 -28.08 -9.91
N ARG A 228 -6.19 -27.97 -11.14
CA ARG A 228 -6.90 -27.33 -12.25
C ARG A 228 -8.21 -28.06 -12.58
N ALA A 229 -8.21 -29.39 -12.64
CA ALA A 229 -9.44 -30.15 -12.93
C ALA A 229 -10.53 -29.90 -11.87
N ILE A 230 -10.14 -29.85 -10.59
CA ILE A 230 -11.07 -29.53 -9.50
C ILE A 230 -11.56 -28.09 -9.60
N ALA A 231 -10.63 -27.15 -9.82
CA ALA A 231 -10.96 -25.74 -9.96
C ALA A 231 -11.89 -25.46 -11.14
N GLU A 232 -11.67 -26.11 -12.28
CA GLU A 232 -12.52 -25.97 -13.48
C GLU A 232 -13.91 -26.57 -13.27
N ALA A 233 -14.03 -27.69 -12.54
CA ALA A 233 -15.33 -28.24 -12.16
C ALA A 233 -16.11 -27.26 -11.26
N VAL A 234 -15.47 -26.72 -10.22
CA VAL A 234 -16.06 -25.69 -9.35
C VAL A 234 -16.40 -24.42 -10.14
N ALA A 235 -15.51 -23.98 -11.03
CA ALA A 235 -15.71 -22.79 -11.83
C ALA A 235 -16.95 -22.92 -12.76
N ALA A 236 -17.13 -24.09 -13.37
CA ALA A 236 -18.27 -24.38 -14.23
C ALA A 236 -19.61 -24.33 -13.48
N GLU A 237 -19.66 -24.80 -12.23
CA GLU A 237 -20.87 -24.74 -11.38
C GLU A 237 -21.29 -23.29 -11.05
N HIS A 238 -20.33 -22.37 -11.03
CA HIS A 238 -20.54 -20.97 -10.64
C HIS A 238 -20.45 -19.97 -11.79
N GLY A 239 -20.26 -20.43 -13.03
CA GLY A 239 -20.16 -19.57 -14.21
C GLY A 239 -18.95 -18.64 -14.19
N VAL A 240 -17.83 -19.09 -13.60
CA VAL A 240 -16.55 -18.37 -13.61
C VAL A 240 -15.51 -19.14 -14.42
N GLU A 241 -14.38 -18.51 -14.69
CA GLU A 241 -13.28 -19.09 -15.46
C GLU A 241 -12.02 -19.21 -14.60
N VAL A 242 -11.25 -20.28 -14.78
CA VAL A 242 -9.91 -20.42 -14.19
C VAL A 242 -8.90 -19.70 -15.08
N LEU A 243 -8.29 -18.62 -14.59
CA LEU A 243 -7.25 -17.88 -15.32
C LEU A 243 -5.91 -18.62 -15.28
N LEU A 244 -5.47 -19.00 -14.08
CA LEU A 244 -4.20 -19.69 -13.87
C LEU A 244 -4.20 -20.47 -12.56
N VAL A 245 -3.22 -21.38 -12.47
CA VAL A 245 -2.80 -22.01 -11.23
C VAL A 245 -1.39 -21.48 -10.94
N ALA A 246 -1.19 -20.94 -9.75
CA ALA A 246 0.05 -20.37 -9.27
C ALA A 246 0.63 -21.18 -8.11
N VAL A 247 1.93 -21.04 -7.90
CA VAL A 247 2.64 -21.58 -6.75
C VAL A 247 3.60 -20.52 -6.21
N ASP A 248 3.64 -20.35 -4.88
CA ASP A 248 4.70 -19.61 -4.20
C ASP A 248 5.59 -20.60 -3.44
N LEU A 249 6.86 -20.67 -3.84
CA LEU A 249 7.83 -21.61 -3.27
C LEU A 249 8.66 -21.03 -2.13
N SER A 250 8.50 -19.76 -1.76
CA SER A 250 9.39 -19.10 -0.80
C SER A 250 9.48 -19.75 0.55
N GLN A 251 8.40 -20.39 0.99
CA GLN A 251 8.33 -21.16 2.23
C GLN A 251 8.12 -22.66 1.97
N GLN A 252 8.20 -23.10 0.71
CA GLN A 252 7.78 -24.45 0.30
C GLN A 252 8.81 -25.18 -0.58
N ARG A 253 10.04 -24.63 -0.70
CA ARG A 253 11.13 -25.21 -1.50
C ARG A 253 11.36 -26.68 -1.18
N ASP A 254 11.34 -27.01 0.11
CA ASP A 254 11.60 -28.35 0.64
C ASP A 254 10.31 -29.14 0.96
N SER A 255 9.14 -28.53 0.81
CA SER A 255 7.86 -29.19 1.12
C SER A 255 7.59 -30.32 0.13
N ALA A 256 7.26 -31.53 0.61
CA ALA A 256 7.01 -32.68 -0.26
C ALA A 256 5.82 -32.46 -1.21
N ARG A 257 4.79 -31.75 -0.74
CA ARG A 257 3.64 -31.29 -1.51
C ARG A 257 3.58 -29.77 -1.42
N VAL A 258 3.29 -29.10 -2.54
CA VAL A 258 3.19 -27.64 -2.61
C VAL A 258 1.73 -27.21 -2.50
N ASP A 259 1.51 -26.13 -1.77
CA ASP A 259 0.25 -25.40 -1.83
C ASP A 259 0.16 -24.70 -3.19
N MET A 260 -1.05 -24.55 -3.68
CA MET A 260 -1.30 -23.85 -4.93
C MET A 260 -2.36 -22.79 -4.73
N GLU A 261 -2.22 -21.71 -5.47
CA GLU A 261 -3.25 -20.69 -5.60
C GLU A 261 -3.92 -20.84 -6.96
N VAL A 262 -5.24 -20.68 -7.02
CA VAL A 262 -5.98 -20.66 -8.26
C VAL A 262 -6.58 -19.28 -8.44
N HIS A 263 -6.31 -18.67 -9.58
CA HIS A 263 -6.83 -17.33 -9.87
C HIS A 263 -8.04 -17.52 -10.78
N TYR A 264 -9.19 -17.06 -10.32
CA TYR A 264 -10.46 -17.13 -11.05
C TYR A 264 -10.78 -15.76 -11.65
N LEU A 265 -11.31 -15.74 -12.88
CA LEU A 265 -11.97 -14.56 -13.42
C LEU A 265 -13.38 -14.50 -12.85
N ALA A 266 -13.56 -13.66 -11.83
CA ALA A 266 -14.78 -13.59 -11.05
C ALA A 266 -15.08 -12.13 -10.64
N ILE A 267 -15.97 -11.93 -9.67
CA ILE A 267 -16.26 -10.59 -9.14
C ILE A 267 -15.33 -10.30 -7.96
N ASP A 268 -14.55 -9.24 -8.08
CA ASP A 268 -13.54 -8.80 -7.12
C ASP A 268 -14.11 -7.92 -5.98
N GLU A 269 -13.21 -7.46 -5.11
CA GLU A 269 -13.47 -6.54 -3.99
C GLU A 269 -14.10 -5.20 -4.39
N ALA A 270 -13.96 -4.79 -5.65
CA ALA A 270 -14.52 -3.57 -6.19
C ALA A 270 -15.80 -3.80 -7.00
N MET A 271 -16.37 -5.02 -6.90
CA MET A 271 -17.56 -5.48 -7.60
C MET A 271 -17.41 -5.45 -9.13
N ARG A 272 -16.19 -5.67 -9.62
CA ARG A 272 -15.87 -5.74 -11.05
C ARG A 272 -15.45 -7.15 -11.44
N VAL A 273 -15.51 -7.43 -12.74
CA VAL A 273 -14.91 -8.65 -13.26
C VAL A 273 -13.39 -8.51 -13.21
N GLY A 274 -12.73 -9.38 -12.45
CA GLY A 274 -11.30 -9.36 -12.18
C GLY A 274 -10.78 -10.66 -11.55
N PRO A 275 -9.48 -10.76 -11.29
CA PRO A 275 -8.87 -11.94 -10.67
C PRO A 275 -9.23 -12.04 -9.17
N VAL A 276 -9.66 -13.22 -8.75
CA VAL A 276 -10.00 -13.60 -7.36
C VAL A 276 -9.21 -14.86 -6.98
N LEU A 277 -8.70 -14.94 -5.75
CA LEU A 277 -7.78 -15.98 -5.31
C LEU A 277 -8.52 -17.11 -4.58
N GLY A 278 -8.26 -18.35 -5.00
CA GLY A 278 -8.56 -19.55 -4.23
C GLY A 278 -7.28 -20.21 -3.75
N PHE A 279 -7.32 -20.84 -2.59
CA PHE A 279 -6.17 -21.52 -1.99
C PHE A 279 -6.40 -23.03 -1.92
N PHE A 280 -5.39 -23.80 -2.35
CA PHE A 280 -5.40 -25.26 -2.37
C PHE A 280 -4.20 -25.78 -1.58
N PRO A 281 -4.39 -26.21 -0.32
CA PRO A 281 -3.30 -26.73 0.51
C PRO A 281 -2.72 -28.03 -0.06
N GLY A 282 -1.42 -28.23 0.10
CA GLY A 282 -0.69 -29.39 -0.40
C GLY A 282 -0.96 -30.66 0.38
N GLU A 283 -1.34 -30.57 1.67
CA GLU A 283 -1.54 -31.73 2.55
C GLU A 283 -2.89 -32.44 2.37
N ASP A 284 -3.90 -31.78 1.80
CA ASP A 284 -5.24 -32.35 1.69
C ASP A 284 -5.39 -33.33 0.52
N ASP A 285 -5.78 -34.56 0.86
CA ASP A 285 -6.32 -35.55 -0.07
C ASP A 285 -7.75 -35.12 -0.45
N TYR A 286 -7.88 -34.11 -1.30
CA TYR A 286 -9.06 -33.70 -2.08
C TYR A 286 -10.43 -33.99 -1.43
N THR A 287 -10.66 -33.48 -0.21
CA THR A 287 -12.00 -33.56 0.39
C THR A 287 -12.84 -32.36 -0.06
N ALA A 288 -14.07 -32.63 -0.49
CA ALA A 288 -15.01 -31.63 -1.02
C ALA A 288 -15.34 -30.48 -0.03
N GLU A 289 -15.01 -30.62 1.24
CA GLU A 289 -15.32 -29.65 2.30
C GLU A 289 -14.39 -28.43 2.32
N PHE A 290 -13.16 -28.54 1.81
CA PHE A 290 -12.22 -27.42 1.70
C PHE A 290 -12.34 -26.65 0.37
N HIS A 291 -13.05 -27.19 -0.61
CA HIS A 291 -13.23 -26.58 -1.93
C HIS A 291 -14.44 -25.64 -1.98
N GLN A 292 -14.54 -24.76 -0.99
CA GLN A 292 -15.41 -23.61 -1.15
C GLN A 292 -14.76 -22.72 -2.22
N VAL A 293 -15.54 -22.40 -3.25
CA VAL A 293 -15.39 -21.20 -4.08
C VAL A 293 -14.65 -20.10 -3.27
N PRO A 294 -13.72 -19.32 -3.85
CA PRO A 294 -13.20 -18.14 -3.14
C PRO A 294 -14.37 -17.42 -2.48
N THR A 295 -14.32 -17.30 -1.16
CA THR A 295 -15.45 -16.90 -0.33
C THR A 295 -15.95 -15.57 -0.86
N GLY A 296 -17.09 -15.57 -1.57
CA GLY A 296 -17.59 -14.35 -2.18
C GLY A 296 -18.04 -14.45 -3.63
N VAL A 297 -17.61 -15.37 -4.48
CA VAL A 297 -18.00 -15.31 -5.92
C VAL A 297 -19.52 -15.37 -6.14
N SER A 298 -20.20 -16.40 -5.61
CA SER A 298 -21.66 -16.55 -5.79
C SER A 298 -22.44 -15.44 -5.07
N HIS A 299 -21.95 -15.04 -3.89
CA HIS A 299 -22.53 -13.96 -3.09
C HIS A 299 -22.40 -12.59 -3.79
N ARG A 300 -21.21 -12.29 -4.32
CA ARG A 300 -20.87 -11.05 -5.03
C ARG A 300 -21.65 -10.95 -6.34
N SER A 301 -21.92 -12.04 -7.05
CA SER A 301 -22.79 -12.01 -8.24
C SER A 301 -24.21 -11.56 -7.91
N GLY A 302 -24.83 -12.16 -6.88
CA GLY A 302 -26.16 -11.73 -6.43
C GLY A 302 -26.15 -10.29 -5.92
N GLU A 303 -25.08 -9.90 -5.23
CA GLU A 303 -24.92 -8.56 -4.67
C GLU A 303 -24.69 -7.48 -5.73
N LEU A 304 -23.86 -7.75 -6.74
CA LEU A 304 -23.65 -6.88 -7.90
C LEU A 304 -24.97 -6.69 -8.66
N ALA A 305 -25.75 -7.75 -8.85
CA ALA A 305 -27.05 -7.65 -9.49
C ALA A 305 -28.01 -6.71 -8.71
N LYS A 306 -28.03 -6.79 -7.37
CA LYS A 306 -28.82 -5.86 -6.54
C LYS A 306 -28.31 -4.42 -6.66
N LEU A 307 -27.00 -4.21 -6.60
CA LEU A 307 -26.39 -2.89 -6.76
C LEU A 307 -26.76 -2.26 -8.10
N HIS A 308 -26.65 -3.02 -9.20
CA HIS A 308 -27.05 -2.58 -10.53
C HIS A 308 -28.54 -2.25 -10.63
N GLN A 309 -29.43 -3.03 -10.00
CA GLN A 309 -30.87 -2.72 -9.94
C GLN A 309 -31.13 -1.38 -9.24
N LEU A 310 -30.30 -1.03 -8.26
CA LEU A 310 -30.37 0.24 -7.54
C LEU A 310 -29.61 1.37 -8.27
N GLY A 311 -28.93 1.08 -9.39
CA GLY A 311 -28.11 2.03 -10.14
C GLY A 311 -26.77 2.37 -9.48
N ALA A 312 -26.31 1.54 -8.54
CA ALA A 312 -25.06 1.69 -7.82
C ALA A 312 -23.94 0.81 -8.40
N ASP A 313 -22.71 1.30 -8.33
CA ASP A 313 -21.50 0.54 -8.63
C ASP A 313 -20.97 -0.17 -7.37
N GLY A 314 -21.41 0.25 -6.19
CA GLY A 314 -21.00 -0.31 -4.92
C GLY A 314 -21.56 0.48 -3.74
N ARG A 315 -20.92 0.32 -2.59
CA ARG A 315 -21.18 1.10 -1.39
C ARG A 315 -20.01 2.03 -1.08
N ILE A 316 -20.28 3.05 -0.29
CA ILE A 316 -19.28 3.94 0.30
C ILE A 316 -19.64 4.11 1.77
N ASP A 317 -18.65 3.96 2.63
CA ASP A 317 -18.85 4.19 4.05
C ASP A 317 -18.91 5.70 4.36
N ASP A 318 -19.50 6.06 5.49
CA ASP A 318 -19.74 7.47 5.82
C ASP A 318 -18.46 8.30 5.94
N MET A 319 -17.36 7.70 6.37
CA MET A 319 -16.08 8.37 6.47
C MET A 319 -15.47 8.60 5.08
N ALA A 320 -15.44 7.59 4.23
CA ALA A 320 -14.99 7.65 2.85
C ALA A 320 -15.79 8.68 2.04
N ALA A 321 -17.10 8.77 2.27
CA ALA A 321 -17.93 9.78 1.64
C ALA A 321 -17.56 11.21 2.10
N ALA A 322 -17.34 11.42 3.40
CA ALA A 322 -16.93 12.71 3.95
C ALA A 322 -15.55 13.14 3.43
N VAL A 323 -14.60 12.21 3.43
CA VAL A 323 -13.24 12.38 2.89
C VAL A 323 -13.28 12.70 1.39
N ALA A 324 -14.03 11.94 0.59
CA ALA A 324 -14.11 12.15 -0.85
C ALA A 324 -14.64 13.55 -1.16
N ALA A 325 -15.66 14.01 -0.42
CA ALA A 325 -16.22 15.35 -0.57
C ALA A 325 -15.20 16.46 -0.26
N ALA A 326 -14.29 16.22 0.68
CA ALA A 326 -13.28 17.18 1.11
C ALA A 326 -11.92 17.04 0.38
N ALA A 327 -11.79 16.05 -0.50
CA ALA A 327 -10.54 15.77 -1.20
C ALA A 327 -10.03 16.96 -2.04
N PRO A 328 -8.71 17.18 -2.15
CA PRO A 328 -8.15 18.14 -3.09
C PRO A 328 -8.52 17.75 -4.53
N GLY A 329 -9.18 18.65 -5.26
CA GLY A 329 -9.73 18.36 -6.58
C GLY A 329 -11.16 17.79 -6.56
N GLY A 330 -11.72 17.57 -5.37
CA GLY A 330 -13.11 17.17 -5.12
C GLY A 330 -13.40 15.69 -5.38
N ALA A 331 -14.56 15.24 -4.91
CA ALA A 331 -14.99 13.84 -4.98
C ALA A 331 -14.94 13.24 -6.39
N LYS A 332 -15.22 14.04 -7.42
CA LYS A 332 -15.21 13.58 -8.81
C LYS A 332 -13.83 13.07 -9.24
N ALA A 333 -12.74 13.74 -8.84
CA ALA A 333 -11.38 13.31 -9.19
C ALA A 333 -11.04 11.97 -8.50
N VAL A 334 -11.43 11.85 -7.24
CA VAL A 334 -11.25 10.64 -6.44
C VAL A 334 -12.03 9.46 -7.02
N PHE A 335 -13.31 9.66 -7.34
CA PHE A 335 -14.14 8.61 -7.94
C PHE A 335 -13.68 8.22 -9.33
N ALA A 336 -13.26 9.18 -10.17
CA ALA A 336 -12.69 8.87 -11.48
C ALA A 336 -11.46 7.96 -11.37
N LYS A 337 -10.62 8.16 -10.34
CA LYS A 337 -9.50 7.26 -10.05
C LYS A 337 -10.01 5.90 -9.58
N LEU A 338 -10.94 5.88 -8.63
CA LEU A 338 -11.52 4.65 -8.08
C LEU A 338 -12.37 3.85 -9.07
N VAL A 339 -12.74 4.38 -10.25
CA VAL A 339 -13.36 3.60 -11.34
C VAL A 339 -12.37 2.61 -11.94
N ILE A 340 -11.10 3.02 -12.04
CA ILE A 340 -10.05 2.25 -12.71
C ILE A 340 -9.23 1.50 -11.66
N ASP A 341 -8.82 2.21 -10.61
CA ASP A 341 -7.97 1.71 -9.54
C ASP A 341 -8.80 1.21 -8.35
N TYR A 342 -8.17 0.42 -7.49
CA TYR A 342 -8.79 -0.02 -6.23
C TYR A 342 -8.47 0.91 -5.06
N GLN A 343 -7.68 1.95 -5.28
CA GLN A 343 -7.41 2.99 -4.29
C GLN A 343 -7.18 4.36 -4.92
N ALA A 344 -7.48 5.39 -4.14
CA ALA A 344 -7.11 6.76 -4.39
C ALA A 344 -6.49 7.34 -3.12
N SER A 345 -5.22 7.73 -3.20
CA SER A 345 -4.49 8.40 -2.12
C SER A 345 -4.32 9.89 -2.43
N PHE A 346 -4.36 10.73 -1.39
CA PHE A 346 -4.09 12.16 -1.48
C PHE A 346 -3.75 12.77 -0.11
N GLU A 347 -3.02 13.88 -0.12
CA GLU A 347 -2.75 14.72 1.06
C GLU A 347 -3.84 15.79 1.23
N MET A 348 -4.34 15.96 2.46
CA MET A 348 -5.20 17.08 2.85
C MET A 348 -4.41 18.04 3.74
N SER A 349 -4.42 19.33 3.38
CA SER A 349 -3.78 20.37 4.17
C SER A 349 -4.57 20.63 5.46
N THR A 350 -3.95 20.40 6.62
CA THR A 350 -4.43 20.94 7.90
C THR A 350 -3.49 22.06 8.36
N SER A 351 -3.87 22.81 9.40
CA SER A 351 -3.11 24.00 9.82
C SER A 351 -1.65 23.71 10.18
N ASN A 352 -1.34 22.53 10.73
CA ASN A 352 0.00 22.23 11.26
C ASN A 352 0.58 20.86 10.85
N THR A 353 -0.21 19.94 10.29
CA THR A 353 0.27 18.58 9.95
C THR A 353 -0.51 18.05 8.75
N PRO A 354 0.12 17.58 7.66
CA PRO A 354 -0.60 16.96 6.56
C PRO A 354 -1.42 15.77 7.07
N MET A 355 -2.61 15.61 6.50
CA MET A 355 -3.42 14.43 6.70
C MET A 355 -3.37 13.60 5.42
N PHE A 356 -2.79 12.41 5.51
CA PHE A 356 -2.75 11.47 4.40
C PHE A 356 -3.99 10.61 4.42
N VAL A 357 -4.66 10.52 3.27
CA VAL A 357 -5.90 9.76 3.16
C VAL A 357 -5.80 8.78 2.02
N THR A 358 -6.24 7.56 2.26
CA THR A 358 -6.40 6.53 1.23
C THR A 358 -7.84 6.06 1.25
N LEU A 359 -8.55 6.28 0.14
CA LEU A 359 -9.80 5.59 -0.14
C LEU A 359 -9.52 4.31 -0.89
N TYR A 360 -10.16 3.20 -0.52
CA TYR A 360 -9.93 1.91 -1.16
C TYR A 360 -11.18 1.03 -1.19
N TRP A 361 -11.26 0.18 -2.20
CA TRP A 361 -12.31 -0.85 -2.30
C TRP A 361 -12.03 -2.03 -1.37
N ARG A 362 -13.07 -2.46 -0.67
CA ARG A 362 -13.10 -3.70 0.10
C ARG A 362 -14.54 -4.19 0.29
N ASP A 363 -14.82 -5.42 -0.08
CA ASP A 363 -16.10 -6.11 -0.02
C ASP A 363 -17.22 -5.30 -0.69
N GLY A 364 -16.92 -4.74 -1.87
CA GLY A 364 -17.81 -3.86 -2.62
C GLY A 364 -18.16 -2.55 -1.93
N THR A 365 -17.36 -2.16 -0.93
CA THR A 365 -17.50 -0.91 -0.19
C THR A 365 -16.23 -0.10 -0.29
N ILE A 366 -16.34 1.17 -0.64
CA ILE A 366 -15.24 2.14 -0.54
C ILE A 366 -15.10 2.54 0.91
N LYS A 367 -13.92 2.27 1.46
CA LYS A 367 -13.52 2.59 2.83
C LYS A 367 -12.42 3.65 2.83
N ALA A 368 -12.20 4.26 3.99
CA ALA A 368 -11.13 5.22 4.20
C ALA A 368 -10.16 4.74 5.28
N ASP A 369 -8.86 4.90 5.00
CA ASP A 369 -7.82 4.96 6.01
C ASP A 369 -7.27 6.38 6.04
N ILE A 370 -7.14 6.95 7.24
CA ILE A 370 -6.64 8.30 7.44
C ILE A 370 -5.45 8.22 8.39
N SER A 371 -4.36 8.86 8.04
CA SER A 371 -3.21 9.01 8.92
C SER A 371 -2.81 10.48 8.98
N MET A 372 -2.89 11.04 10.18
CA MET A 372 -2.28 12.31 10.54
C MET A 372 -1.33 12.02 11.70
N ALA A 373 -0.07 11.91 11.32
CA ALA A 373 1.02 11.56 12.19
C ALA A 373 0.94 12.14 13.62
N GLY A 374 0.86 11.25 14.61
CA GLY A 374 0.99 11.61 16.03
C GLY A 374 -0.19 12.29 16.65
N LYS A 375 -1.23 12.43 15.86
CA LYS A 375 -2.44 13.13 16.24
C LYS A 375 -3.62 12.22 16.03
N LEU A 376 -3.68 11.53 14.89
CA LEU A 376 -4.85 10.80 14.48
C LEU A 376 -4.51 9.65 13.52
N GLU A 377 -5.00 8.46 13.83
CA GLU A 377 -5.05 7.35 12.88
C GLU A 377 -6.49 6.82 12.81
N TRP A 378 -6.96 6.58 11.59
CA TRP A 378 -8.24 5.96 11.32
C TRP A 378 -8.02 4.73 10.47
N TYR A 379 -8.60 3.61 10.90
CA TYR A 379 -8.63 2.38 10.13
C TYR A 379 -9.89 1.57 10.47
N GLY A 380 -10.69 1.25 9.45
CA GLY A 380 -11.97 0.55 9.64
C GLY A 380 -12.95 1.34 10.52
N THR A 381 -13.39 0.74 11.63
CA THR A 381 -14.35 1.34 12.58
C THR A 381 -13.70 2.07 13.75
N ARG A 382 -12.38 2.29 13.69
CA ARG A 382 -11.59 2.79 14.80
C ARG A 382 -10.93 4.10 14.43
N LEU A 383 -11.07 5.06 15.32
CA LEU A 383 -10.37 6.33 15.28
C LEU A 383 -9.52 6.45 16.54
N GLU A 384 -8.21 6.49 16.37
CA GLU A 384 -7.24 6.67 17.44
C GLU A 384 -6.73 8.11 17.41
N ILE A 385 -6.84 8.80 18.54
CA ILE A 385 -6.41 10.18 18.73
C ILE A 385 -5.26 10.18 19.74
N PHE A 386 -4.07 10.52 19.28
CA PHE A 386 -2.84 10.48 20.07
C PHE A 386 -2.59 11.82 20.76
N GLY A 387 -1.92 11.78 21.92
CA GLY A 387 -1.59 12.96 22.72
C GLY A 387 -2.80 13.65 23.37
N HIS A 388 -4.01 13.10 23.18
CA HIS A 388 -5.25 13.64 23.75
C HIS A 388 -5.90 12.60 24.66
N PHE A 389 -5.87 12.85 25.97
CA PHE A 389 -6.63 12.09 26.95
C PHE A 389 -7.94 12.81 27.24
N LEU A 390 -9.05 12.09 27.11
CA LEU A 390 -10.34 12.61 27.52
C LEU A 390 -10.54 12.36 29.02
N PRO A 391 -10.94 13.37 29.81
CA PRO A 391 -11.40 13.15 31.17
C PRO A 391 -12.53 12.12 31.18
N GLU A 392 -12.62 11.29 32.23
CA GLU A 392 -13.63 10.23 32.36
C GLU A 392 -15.06 10.74 32.11
N THR A 393 -15.39 11.91 32.67
CA THR A 393 -16.68 12.59 32.48
C THR A 393 -16.95 13.01 31.04
N ALA A 394 -15.92 13.35 30.27
CA ALA A 394 -16.05 13.63 28.84
C ALA A 394 -16.27 12.33 28.08
N SER A 395 -15.45 11.30 28.34
CA SER A 395 -15.52 9.98 27.71
C SER A 395 -16.90 9.32 27.84
N GLU A 396 -17.55 9.43 28.99
CA GLU A 396 -18.91 8.92 29.21
C GLU A 396 -19.99 9.67 28.42
N SER A 397 -19.74 10.93 28.05
CA SER A 397 -20.71 11.80 27.38
C SER A 397 -20.65 11.79 25.85
N LEU A 398 -19.62 11.15 25.29
CA LEU A 398 -19.37 11.09 23.84
C LEU A 398 -20.15 10.03 23.07
N PRO A 399 -20.47 8.84 23.61
CA PRO A 399 -21.30 7.88 22.91
C PRO A 399 -22.60 8.49 22.39
N GLY A 400 -22.93 8.23 21.13
CA GLY A 400 -24.08 8.78 20.40
C GLY A 400 -23.83 10.12 19.71
N ARG A 401 -22.75 10.84 20.05
CA ARG A 401 -22.33 12.07 19.35
C ARG A 401 -21.59 11.74 18.06
N THR A 402 -21.49 12.73 17.17
CA THR A 402 -20.75 12.63 15.91
C THR A 402 -19.26 12.88 16.11
N VAL A 403 -18.41 12.31 15.26
CA VAL A 403 -16.94 12.40 15.37
C VAL A 403 -16.43 13.85 15.29
N ASP A 404 -17.10 14.70 14.53
CA ASP A 404 -16.84 16.15 14.45
C ASP A 404 -16.96 16.88 15.80
N SER A 405 -17.62 16.28 16.80
CA SER A 405 -17.72 16.84 18.16
C SER A 405 -16.47 16.63 19.02
N VAL A 406 -15.49 15.84 18.55
CA VAL A 406 -14.31 15.43 19.31
C VAL A 406 -13.02 15.63 18.52
N ALA A 407 -13.05 15.30 17.23
CA ALA A 407 -11.86 15.32 16.39
C ALA A 407 -11.81 16.60 15.53
N LEU A 408 -10.64 17.23 15.48
CA LEU A 408 -10.32 18.30 14.53
C LEU A 408 -10.07 17.71 13.14
N LEU A 409 -11.07 17.01 12.58
CA LEU A 409 -11.03 16.63 11.19
C LEU A 409 -11.21 17.90 10.33
N PRO A 410 -10.47 18.06 9.23
CA PRO A 410 -10.61 19.20 8.32
C PRO A 410 -11.90 19.14 7.48
N PHE A 411 -12.80 18.22 7.82
CA PHE A 411 -14.06 17.98 7.12
C PHE A 411 -15.14 17.49 8.09
N PRO A 412 -16.42 17.79 7.81
CA PRO A 412 -17.53 17.28 8.61
C PRO A 412 -17.69 15.77 8.40
N CYS A 413 -17.81 15.01 9.48
CA CYS A 413 -18.06 13.57 9.44
C CYS A 413 -19.18 13.19 10.40
N ALA A 414 -20.26 12.62 9.85
CA ALA A 414 -21.47 12.26 10.59
C ALA A 414 -21.39 10.89 11.29
N CYS A 415 -20.26 10.19 11.22
CA CYS A 415 -20.07 8.93 11.93
C CYS A 415 -20.33 9.13 13.42
N ARG A 416 -21.05 8.20 14.05
CA ARG A 416 -21.39 8.29 15.48
C ARG A 416 -20.37 7.55 16.32
N ILE A 417 -20.06 8.06 17.49
CA ILE A 417 -19.20 7.41 18.47
C ILE A 417 -20.05 6.36 19.20
N GLU A 418 -19.68 5.09 19.12
CA GLU A 418 -20.34 4.03 19.89
C GLU A 418 -19.70 3.87 21.26
N ARG A 419 -18.37 3.93 21.30
CA ARG A 419 -17.61 3.69 22.52
C ARG A 419 -16.31 4.49 22.51
N VAL A 420 -15.91 4.93 23.70
CA VAL A 420 -14.61 5.54 23.96
C VAL A 420 -13.79 4.55 24.79
N ARG A 421 -12.51 4.41 24.47
CA ARG A 421 -11.55 3.59 25.23
C ARG A 421 -10.26 4.38 25.40
N ASP A 422 -9.60 4.16 26.52
CA ASP A 422 -8.25 4.66 26.70
C ASP A 422 -7.27 3.86 25.84
N LEU A 423 -6.34 4.57 25.21
CA LEU A 423 -5.22 4.01 24.47
C LEU A 423 -3.93 4.44 25.18
N VAL A 424 -2.89 3.62 25.13
CA VAL A 424 -1.56 4.04 25.62
C VAL A 424 -1.12 5.25 24.80
N GLY A 425 -1.06 6.42 25.44
CA GLY A 425 -0.72 7.67 24.77
C GLY A 425 -1.87 8.39 24.06
N GLY A 426 -3.14 8.02 24.29
CA GLY A 426 -4.26 8.70 23.65
C GLY A 426 -5.65 8.14 23.97
N THR A 427 -6.59 8.39 23.07
CA THR A 427 -7.98 7.95 23.14
C THR A 427 -8.33 7.19 21.87
N ARG A 428 -9.04 6.07 22.00
CA ARG A 428 -9.65 5.37 20.88
C ARG A 428 -11.18 5.53 20.89
N LEU A 429 -11.73 5.91 19.75
CA LEU A 429 -13.16 5.96 19.48
C LEU A 429 -13.53 4.77 18.59
N ASP A 430 -14.44 3.92 19.05
CA ASP A 430 -15.11 2.93 18.20
C ASP A 430 -16.36 3.59 17.61
N LEU A 431 -16.57 3.44 16.30
CA LEU A 431 -17.51 4.26 15.56
C LEU A 431 -18.57 3.42 14.83
N ALA A 432 -19.80 3.91 14.87
CA ALA A 432 -20.91 3.43 14.06
C ALA A 432 -20.77 4.08 12.67
N ILE A 433 -20.36 3.27 11.70
CA ILE A 433 -20.16 3.71 10.33
C ILE A 433 -21.34 3.20 9.49
N GLY A 434 -22.15 4.13 9.00
CA GLY A 434 -23.17 3.82 8.01
C GLY A 434 -22.55 3.56 6.65
N THR A 435 -23.26 2.78 5.83
CA THR A 435 -22.92 2.56 4.43
C THR A 435 -24.02 3.13 3.56
N ARG A 436 -23.61 3.75 2.45
CA ARG A 436 -24.49 4.32 1.44
C ARG A 436 -24.15 3.73 0.09
N LEU A 437 -25.10 3.76 -0.84
CA LEU A 437 -24.87 3.38 -2.22
C LEU A 437 -24.09 4.48 -2.93
N ILE A 438 -23.23 4.09 -3.87
CA ILE A 438 -22.48 5.01 -4.72
C ILE A 438 -22.54 4.61 -6.19
N ASN A 439 -22.68 5.62 -7.04
CA ASN A 439 -22.42 5.50 -8.48
C ASN A 439 -21.18 6.36 -8.80
N LEU A 440 -20.06 5.72 -9.10
CA LEU A 440 -18.77 6.37 -9.36
C LEU A 440 -18.80 7.26 -10.59
N THR A 441 -19.53 6.87 -11.62
CA THR A 441 -19.62 7.62 -12.89
C THR A 441 -20.30 8.97 -12.70
N THR A 442 -21.38 9.01 -11.92
CA THR A 442 -22.14 10.24 -11.65
C THR A 442 -21.68 10.96 -10.38
N GLY A 443 -20.95 10.26 -9.50
CA GLY A 443 -20.58 10.73 -8.16
C GLY A 443 -21.75 10.79 -7.18
N ARG A 444 -22.91 10.20 -7.52
CA ARG A 444 -24.09 10.21 -6.67
C ARG A 444 -23.89 9.26 -5.48
N ILE A 445 -24.22 9.73 -4.28
CA ILE A 445 -24.25 8.93 -3.03
C ILE A 445 -25.64 9.04 -2.42
N TRP A 446 -26.25 7.93 -2.01
CA TRP A 446 -27.59 7.90 -1.42
C TRP A 446 -27.79 6.71 -0.49
N ASP A 447 -28.77 6.78 0.40
CA ASP A 447 -29.07 5.69 1.33
C ASP A 447 -29.61 4.47 0.59
N GLU A 448 -29.20 3.28 1.02
CA GLU A 448 -29.77 2.04 0.51
C GLU A 448 -31.26 2.00 0.88
N PRO A 449 -32.18 1.79 -0.08
CA PRO A 449 -33.61 1.70 0.23
C PRO A 449 -33.84 0.64 1.28
N ALA A 450 -34.68 0.92 2.28
CA ALA A 450 -35.07 -0.10 3.24
C ALA A 450 -35.63 -1.30 2.46
N SER A 451 -35.04 -2.47 2.65
CA SER A 451 -35.63 -3.69 2.11
C SER A 451 -36.98 -3.87 2.79
N ASP A 452 -38.05 -3.84 2.01
CA ASP A 452 -39.37 -4.28 2.49
C ASP A 452 -39.19 -5.73 2.95
N ARG A 453 -39.09 -5.92 4.28
CA ARG A 453 -38.94 -7.22 4.93
C ARG A 453 -40.26 -7.98 4.95
#